data_AF-F6HA35-F1
#
_entry.id   AF-F6HA35-F1
#
_cell.length_a   1.000
_cell.length_b   1.000
_cell.length_c   1.000
_cell.angle_alpha   90.00
_cell.angle_beta   90.00
_cell.angle_gamma   90.00
#
_symmetry.space_group_name_H-M   'P 1'
#
loop_
_entity.id
_entity.type
_entity.pdbx_description
1 polymer ?
#
loop_
_entity_poly.entity_id
_entity_poly.type
_entity_poly.pdbx_seq_one_letter_code
_entity_poly.pdbx_strand_id
1 'polypeptide(L)'
;MAFLPTGAIKHRLQNAFDQKSPPENFPNDYDVMKPATNTNSTYGNGVYMLEFRTTVDVILQNANALATGKFRENDAKTFNLKNPPLRNTAVTFPFAWTALRFVADNPGVWAFHCHIEPHSHMGMGVVFAEGVHLVKDVPNHALVV
;
A
#
# COMPACT_ATOMS: atom_id res chain seq x y z
N MET A 1 8.14 -13.96 3.63
CA MET A 1 7.65 -12.66 4.14
C MET A 1 8.85 -11.87 4.63
N ALA A 2 9.12 -10.71 4.02
CA ALA A 2 10.35 -9.96 4.22
C ALA A 2 10.29 -9.10 5.51
N PHE A 3 10.96 -9.56 6.57
CA PHE A 3 11.22 -8.78 7.79
C PHE A 3 12.35 -7.74 7.62
N LEU A 4 12.91 -7.64 6.41
CA LEU A 4 14.09 -6.86 6.07
C LEU A 4 13.97 -5.32 6.15
N PRO A 5 12.81 -4.65 5.92
CA PRO A 5 12.88 -3.21 5.66
C PRO A 5 13.16 -2.38 6.92
N THR A 6 12.70 -2.78 8.11
CA THR A 6 12.87 -1.94 9.32
C THR A 6 14.33 -1.76 9.70
N GLY A 7 15.09 -2.85 9.75
CA GLY A 7 16.53 -2.82 10.00
C GLY A 7 17.29 -2.11 8.88
N ALA A 8 16.98 -2.44 7.62
CA ALA A 8 17.62 -1.84 6.46
C ALA A 8 17.44 -0.31 6.41
N ILE A 9 16.22 0.19 6.62
CA ILE A 9 15.92 1.62 6.61
C ILE A 9 16.59 2.30 7.81
N LYS A 10 16.49 1.73 9.01
CA LYS A 10 17.11 2.29 10.22
C LYS A 10 18.63 2.43 10.09
N HIS A 11 19.29 1.43 9.52
CA HIS A 11 20.74 1.42 9.30
C HIS A 11 21.18 1.99 7.95
N ARG A 12 20.24 2.57 7.17
CA ARG A 12 20.49 3.21 5.87
C ARG A 12 21.21 2.29 4.86
N LEU A 13 20.83 1.02 4.81
CA LEU A 13 21.37 0.04 3.88
C LEU A 13 20.80 0.25 2.47
N GLN A 14 21.47 1.06 1.66
CA GLN A 14 20.98 1.48 0.34
C GLN A 14 20.80 0.34 -0.67
N ASN A 15 21.50 -0.79 -0.48
CA ASN A 15 21.47 -1.93 -1.38
C ASN A 15 20.46 -3.02 -0.97
N ALA A 16 19.69 -2.81 0.10
CA ALA A 16 18.78 -3.83 0.63
C ALA A 16 17.41 -3.86 -0.09
N PHE A 17 16.99 -2.74 -0.68
CA PHE A 17 15.73 -2.60 -1.42
C PHE A 17 15.80 -1.43 -2.40
N ASP A 18 14.89 -1.37 -3.37
CA ASP A 18 14.78 -0.24 -4.29
C ASP A 18 14.42 1.05 -3.52
N GLN A 19 15.33 2.02 -3.56
CA GLN A 19 15.16 3.32 -2.88
C GLN A 19 14.18 4.24 -3.62
N LYS A 20 13.79 3.89 -4.85
CA LYS A 20 12.81 4.64 -5.61
C LYS A 20 11.42 4.46 -4.99
N SER A 21 10.73 5.56 -4.74
CA SER A 21 9.32 5.52 -4.33
C SER A 21 8.48 4.76 -5.36
N PRO A 22 7.66 3.79 -4.93
CA PRO A 22 6.75 3.10 -5.85
C PRO A 22 5.71 4.05 -6.46
N PRO A 23 5.06 3.68 -7.58
CA PRO A 23 4.06 4.53 -8.23
C PRO A 23 2.82 4.75 -7.35
N GLU A 24 2.49 6.00 -7.06
CA GLU A 24 1.34 6.35 -6.20
C GLU A 24 -0.02 6.33 -6.92
N ASN A 25 -0.01 6.36 -8.26
CA ASN A 25 -1.20 6.41 -9.09
C ASN A 25 -1.08 5.49 -10.31
N PHE A 26 -2.22 5.14 -10.90
CA PHE A 26 -2.30 4.43 -12.18
C PHE A 26 -2.80 5.36 -13.29
N PRO A 27 -2.60 5.04 -14.58
CA PRO A 27 -2.98 5.93 -15.67
C PRO A 27 -4.47 6.32 -15.67
N ASN A 28 -4.77 7.60 -15.91
CA ASN A 28 -6.14 8.11 -15.95
C ASN A 28 -6.98 7.48 -17.07
N ASP A 29 -6.33 7.08 -18.15
CA ASP A 29 -6.90 6.38 -19.30
C ASP A 29 -6.92 4.85 -19.14
N TYR A 30 -6.42 4.30 -18.03
CA TYR A 30 -6.48 2.86 -17.79
C TYR A 30 -7.94 2.40 -17.71
N ASP A 31 -8.28 1.48 -18.60
CA ASP A 31 -9.59 0.86 -18.70
C ASP A 31 -9.69 -0.32 -17.73
N VAL A 32 -10.23 -0.04 -16.54
CA VAL A 32 -10.42 -1.05 -15.48
C VAL A 32 -11.41 -2.16 -15.86
N MET A 33 -12.05 -2.08 -17.03
CA MET A 33 -13.03 -3.07 -17.49
C MET A 33 -12.42 -4.11 -18.42
N LYS A 34 -11.20 -3.88 -18.90
CA LYS A 34 -10.52 -4.77 -19.85
C LYS A 34 -9.45 -5.61 -19.15
N PRO A 35 -9.15 -6.81 -19.67
CA PRO A 35 -7.99 -7.56 -19.26
C PRO A 35 -6.71 -6.73 -19.39
N ALA A 36 -5.82 -6.85 -18.41
CA ALA A 36 -4.55 -6.13 -18.41
C ALA A 36 -3.66 -6.59 -19.59
N THR A 37 -3.04 -5.63 -20.28
CA THR A 37 -2.08 -5.90 -21.36
C THR A 37 -0.70 -6.31 -20.86
N ASN A 38 -0.42 -6.09 -19.57
CA ASN A 38 0.82 -6.43 -18.86
C ASN A 38 2.12 -5.83 -19.45
N THR A 39 2.02 -4.77 -20.26
CA THR A 39 3.17 -4.21 -21.00
C THR A 39 4.29 -3.70 -20.10
N ASN A 40 3.96 -3.03 -19.00
CA ASN A 40 4.93 -2.44 -18.05
C ASN A 40 4.84 -3.06 -16.65
N SER A 41 4.20 -4.24 -16.53
CA SER A 41 4.09 -4.95 -15.26
C SER A 41 5.46 -5.51 -14.87
N THR A 42 5.95 -5.16 -13.69
CA THR A 42 7.24 -5.61 -13.17
C THR A 42 7.12 -6.05 -11.71
N TYR A 43 8.10 -6.83 -11.25
CA TYR A 43 8.32 -7.07 -9.83
C TYR A 43 9.14 -5.93 -9.24
N GLY A 44 8.97 -5.66 -7.95
CA GLY A 44 9.70 -4.62 -7.22
C GLY A 44 9.58 -4.82 -5.71
N ASN A 45 10.46 -4.15 -4.98
CA ASN A 45 10.52 -4.18 -3.51
C ASN A 45 10.65 -2.78 -2.90
N GLY A 46 10.26 -1.75 -3.66
CA GLY A 46 10.23 -0.37 -3.18
C GLY A 46 9.21 -0.17 -2.05
N VAL A 47 9.45 0.84 -1.24
CA VAL A 47 8.67 1.13 -0.03
C VAL A 47 8.07 2.53 -0.12
N TYR A 48 6.79 2.67 0.22
CA TYR A 48 6.15 3.97 0.34
C TYR A 48 6.59 4.64 1.65
N MET A 49 7.40 5.69 1.54
CA MET A 49 7.89 6.48 2.67
C MET A 49 6.87 7.57 3.02
N LEU A 50 6.08 7.34 4.06
CA LEU A 50 5.05 8.26 4.53
C LEU A 50 5.63 9.27 5.52
N GLU A 51 5.15 10.50 5.46
CA GLU A 51 5.52 11.54 6.43
C GLU A 51 4.86 11.24 7.79
N PHE A 52 5.63 11.31 8.86
CA PHE A 52 5.16 11.00 10.21
C PHE A 52 4.14 12.04 10.69
N ARG A 53 3.08 11.56 11.34
CA ARG A 53 1.89 12.30 11.81
C ARG A 53 1.07 12.96 10.70
N THR A 54 1.08 12.40 9.50
CA THR A 54 0.20 12.85 8.41
C THR A 54 -1.03 11.99 8.27
N THR A 55 -2.10 12.57 7.71
CA THR A 55 -3.30 11.82 7.33
C THR A 55 -3.11 11.29 5.92
N VAL A 56 -3.26 9.98 5.74
CA VAL A 56 -3.08 9.28 4.47
C VAL A 56 -4.42 8.71 4.03
N ASP A 57 -4.80 9.04 2.79
CA ASP A 57 -5.95 8.46 2.10
C ASP A 57 -5.48 7.42 1.09
N VAL A 58 -6.11 6.26 1.09
CA VAL A 58 -5.84 5.18 0.14
C VAL A 58 -7.13 4.81 -0.56
N ILE A 59 -7.11 4.89 -1.90
CA ILE A 59 -8.19 4.39 -2.75
C ILE A 59 -7.76 3.07 -3.37
N LEU A 60 -8.36 1.97 -2.90
CA LEU A 60 -8.20 0.66 -3.51
C LEU A 60 -9.15 0.54 -4.70
N GLN A 61 -8.62 0.35 -5.91
CA GLN A 61 -9.40 0.15 -7.13
C GLN A 61 -9.32 -1.31 -7.58
N ASN A 62 -10.47 -1.98 -7.72
CA ASN A 62 -10.55 -3.29 -8.36
C ASN A 62 -10.63 -3.15 -9.90
N ALA A 63 -10.18 -4.14 -10.67
CA ALA A 63 -10.14 -4.11 -12.13
C ALA A 63 -10.47 -5.47 -12.79
N ASN A 64 -10.69 -5.45 -14.11
CA ASN A 64 -10.94 -6.58 -15.01
C ASN A 64 -12.18 -7.43 -14.68
N ALA A 65 -13.30 -6.77 -14.41
CA ALA A 65 -14.58 -7.45 -14.29
C ALA A 65 -15.66 -6.61 -15.02
N LEU A 66 -16.54 -7.24 -15.81
CA LEU A 66 -17.63 -6.65 -16.62
C LEU A 66 -18.65 -5.76 -15.83
N ALA A 67 -18.67 -4.43 -16.09
CA ALA A 67 -19.45 -3.27 -15.54
C ALA A 67 -19.45 -2.98 -14.01
N THR A 68 -19.42 -1.77 -13.38
CA THR A 68 -18.84 -0.41 -13.58
C THR A 68 -18.40 0.12 -12.19
N GLY A 69 -17.23 0.77 -12.07
CA GLY A 69 -16.87 1.58 -10.90
C GLY A 69 -15.40 2.00 -10.77
N LYS A 70 -14.89 2.83 -11.71
CA LYS A 70 -13.61 3.54 -11.52
C LYS A 70 -13.83 4.75 -10.60
N PHE A 71 -13.04 4.88 -9.54
CA PHE A 71 -13.08 6.07 -8.69
C PHE A 71 -12.87 7.35 -9.51
N ARG A 72 -13.70 8.36 -9.26
CA ARG A 72 -13.55 9.72 -9.76
C ARG A 72 -13.42 10.67 -8.58
N GLU A 73 -12.66 11.75 -8.72
CA GLU A 73 -12.46 12.73 -7.63
C GLU A 73 -13.79 13.25 -7.05
N ASN A 74 -14.82 13.41 -7.89
CA ASN A 74 -16.16 13.81 -7.43
C ASN A 74 -16.83 12.80 -6.49
N ASP A 75 -16.45 11.53 -6.53
CA ASP A 75 -16.97 10.50 -5.63
C ASP A 75 -16.52 10.73 -4.18
N ALA A 76 -15.45 11.50 -3.96
CA ALA A 76 -14.99 11.88 -2.61
C ALA A 76 -16.07 12.62 -1.80
N LYS A 77 -17.04 13.27 -2.47
CA LYS A 77 -18.19 13.91 -1.81
C LYS A 77 -19.13 12.92 -1.15
N THR A 78 -19.07 11.65 -1.52
CA THR A 78 -19.90 10.57 -0.98
C THR A 78 -19.28 9.91 0.27
N PHE A 79 -18.05 10.28 0.63
CA PHE A 79 -17.35 9.68 1.77
C PHE A 79 -18.10 9.91 3.08
N ASN A 80 -18.23 8.85 3.87
CA ASN A 80 -18.75 8.94 5.23
C ASN A 80 -17.66 9.50 6.16
N LEU A 81 -17.58 10.84 6.25
CA LEU A 81 -16.64 11.53 7.14
C LEU A 81 -17.19 11.76 8.56
N LYS A 82 -18.44 11.38 8.83
CA LYS A 82 -19.10 11.60 10.13
C LYS A 82 -18.97 10.42 11.07
N ASN A 83 -19.17 9.20 10.57
CA ASN A 83 -19.11 7.99 11.38
C ASN A 83 -18.57 6.79 10.57
N PRO A 84 -17.33 6.86 10.05
CA PRO A 84 -16.70 5.72 9.41
C PRO A 84 -16.33 4.64 10.43
N PRO A 85 -16.47 3.35 10.11
CA PRO A 85 -16.06 2.27 11.01
C PRO A 85 -14.53 2.17 11.08
N LEU A 86 -13.98 2.02 12.28
CA LEU A 86 -12.56 1.70 12.49
C LEU A 86 -12.31 0.21 12.23
N ARG A 87 -11.38 -0.13 11.32
CA ARG A 87 -11.08 -1.51 10.91
C ARG A 87 -9.60 -1.67 10.54
N ASN A 88 -9.11 -2.92 10.61
CA ASN A 88 -7.80 -3.33 10.09
C ASN A 88 -7.88 -4.04 8.73
N THR A 89 -9.05 -4.60 8.38
CA THR A 89 -9.31 -5.27 7.10
C THR A 89 -10.56 -4.69 6.45
N ALA A 90 -10.46 -4.39 5.16
CA ALA A 90 -11.57 -3.94 4.33
C ALA A 90 -11.59 -4.72 3.00
N VAL A 91 -12.78 -5.07 2.55
CA VAL A 91 -12.96 -5.77 1.28
C VAL A 91 -13.16 -4.74 0.18
N THR A 92 -12.37 -4.83 -0.88
CA THR A 92 -12.70 -4.17 -2.15
C THR A 92 -13.54 -5.14 -2.96
N PHE A 93 -14.84 -4.86 -3.09
CA PHE A 93 -15.74 -5.71 -3.85
C PHE A 93 -15.35 -5.75 -5.34
N PRO A 94 -15.75 -6.80 -6.06
CA PRO A 94 -15.69 -6.78 -7.52
C PRO A 94 -16.28 -5.48 -8.06
N PHE A 95 -15.66 -4.90 -9.09
CA PHE A 95 -16.13 -3.69 -9.78
C PHE A 95 -16.19 -2.40 -8.95
N ALA A 96 -15.69 -2.41 -7.71
CA ALA A 96 -15.79 -1.28 -6.80
C ALA A 96 -14.42 -0.71 -6.46
N TRP A 97 -14.45 0.46 -5.84
CA TRP A 97 -13.34 1.00 -5.09
C TRP A 97 -13.66 1.01 -3.60
N THR A 98 -12.62 1.08 -2.77
CA THR A 98 -12.76 1.24 -1.32
C THR A 98 -11.79 2.31 -0.86
N ALA A 99 -12.32 3.37 -0.26
CA ALA A 99 -11.53 4.45 0.31
C ALA A 99 -11.27 4.19 1.80
N LEU A 100 -10.01 4.33 2.21
CA LEU A 100 -9.55 4.18 3.58
C LEU A 100 -8.77 5.43 3.98
N ARG A 101 -8.85 5.79 5.26
CA ARG A 101 -8.06 6.87 5.85
C ARG A 101 -7.40 6.37 7.12
N PHE A 102 -6.12 6.67 7.29
CA PHE A 102 -5.40 6.46 8.54
C PHE A 102 -4.46 7.62 8.82
N VAL A 103 -3.98 7.70 10.06
CA VAL A 103 -2.89 8.61 10.43
C VAL A 103 -1.62 7.78 10.49
N ALA A 104 -0.58 8.22 9.80
CA ALA A 104 0.75 7.64 9.92
C ALA A 104 1.39 8.14 11.22
N ASP A 105 0.98 7.59 12.36
CA ASP A 105 1.47 7.96 13.69
C ASP A 105 2.18 6.82 14.44
N ASN A 106 2.54 5.74 13.74
CA ASN A 106 3.15 4.55 14.34
C ASN A 106 4.53 4.24 13.73
N PRO A 107 5.64 4.68 14.37
CA PRO A 107 6.98 4.51 13.84
C PRO A 107 7.32 3.06 13.48
N GLY A 108 7.62 2.80 12.21
CA GLY A 108 7.93 1.45 11.75
C GLY A 108 7.77 1.24 10.26
N VAL A 109 7.75 -0.04 9.90
CA VAL A 109 7.47 -0.53 8.56
C VAL A 109 6.31 -1.51 8.65
N TRP A 110 5.28 -1.28 7.85
CA TRP A 110 4.00 -1.97 7.92
C TRP A 110 3.62 -2.54 6.56
N ALA A 111 3.20 -3.80 6.54
CA ALA A 111 2.66 -4.42 5.35
C ALA A 111 1.19 -4.03 5.17
N PHE A 112 0.79 -3.78 3.93
CA PHE A 112 -0.60 -3.62 3.54
C PHE A 112 -0.87 -4.49 2.31
N HIS A 113 -1.55 -5.62 2.51
CA HIS A 113 -1.61 -6.69 1.52
C HIS A 113 -2.99 -7.35 1.46
N CYS A 114 -3.23 -8.10 0.39
CA CYS A 114 -4.39 -8.97 0.29
C CYS A 114 -4.30 -10.08 1.35
N HIS A 115 -5.35 -10.26 2.13
CA HIS A 115 -5.39 -11.28 3.20
C HIS A 115 -5.75 -12.69 2.67
N ILE A 116 -5.76 -12.88 1.36
CA ILE A 116 -5.89 -14.18 0.70
C ILE A 116 -4.48 -14.69 0.43
N GLU A 117 -4.08 -15.76 1.14
CA GLU A 117 -2.69 -16.24 1.15
C GLU A 117 -2.11 -16.48 -0.25
N PRO A 118 -2.80 -17.15 -1.20
CA PRO A 118 -2.31 -17.28 -2.57
C PRO A 118 -2.03 -15.94 -3.26
N HIS A 119 -2.86 -14.92 -3.06
CA HIS A 119 -2.65 -13.61 -3.67
C HIS A 119 -1.47 -12.88 -3.04
N SER A 120 -1.32 -12.98 -1.71
CA SER A 120 -0.17 -12.46 -0.98
C SER A 120 1.14 -13.11 -1.47
N HIS A 121 1.14 -14.44 -1.62
CA HIS A 121 2.26 -15.20 -2.18
C HIS A 121 2.60 -14.78 -3.61
N MET A 122 1.58 -14.45 -4.43
CA MET A 122 1.75 -13.93 -5.78
C MET A 122 2.14 -12.44 -5.85
N GLY A 123 2.35 -11.76 -4.72
CA GLY A 123 2.85 -10.39 -4.65
C GLY A 123 1.77 -9.31 -4.55
N MET A 124 0.52 -9.63 -4.23
CA MET A 124 -0.55 -8.64 -4.06
C MET A 124 -0.45 -7.93 -2.69
N GLY A 125 0.46 -6.97 -2.61
CA GLY A 125 0.62 -6.12 -1.44
C GLY A 125 1.66 -5.02 -1.64
N VAL A 126 1.70 -4.10 -0.68
CA VAL A 126 2.64 -2.99 -0.61
C VAL A 126 3.22 -2.87 0.80
N VAL A 127 4.28 -2.09 0.93
CA VAL A 127 4.93 -1.81 2.21
C VAL A 127 4.93 -0.30 2.45
N PHE A 128 4.44 0.11 3.62
CA PHE A 128 4.51 1.48 4.12
C PHE A 128 5.64 1.58 5.15
N ALA A 129 6.36 2.70 5.15
CA ALA A 129 7.31 3.04 6.21
C ALA A 129 7.06 4.47 6.68
N GLU A 130 7.05 4.66 7.99
CA GLU A 130 6.78 5.96 8.61
C GLU A 130 7.61 6.12 9.87
N GLY A 131 8.11 7.32 10.14
CA GLY A 131 8.82 7.62 11.39
C GLY A 131 9.98 6.67 11.75
N VAL A 132 10.61 5.98 10.78
CA VAL A 132 11.56 4.88 11.08
C VAL A 132 12.74 5.33 11.94
N HIS A 133 13.14 6.60 11.85
CA HIS A 133 14.17 7.20 12.70
C HIS A 133 13.79 7.26 14.20
N LEU A 134 12.51 7.16 14.54
CA LEU A 134 11.98 7.10 15.91
C LEU A 134 11.89 5.68 16.45
N VAL A 135 12.05 4.65 15.60
CA VAL A 135 12.12 3.26 16.04
C VAL A 135 13.35 3.11 16.92
N LYS A 136 13.15 2.59 18.14
CA LYS A 136 14.22 2.35 19.12
C LYS A 136 14.95 1.05 18.80
N ASP A 137 15.57 0.43 19.79
CA ASP A 137 16.41 -0.76 19.64
C ASP A 137 15.73 -1.83 18.78
N VAL A 138 16.29 -2.05 17.58
CA VAL A 138 15.85 -3.14 16.70
C VAL A 138 16.58 -4.39 17.18
N PRO A 139 15.87 -5.46 17.56
CA PRO A 139 16.52 -6.67 18.02
C PRO A 139 17.49 -7.22 16.97
N ASN A 140 18.66 -7.71 17.39
CA ASN A 140 19.71 -8.18 16.47
C ASN A 140 19.22 -9.27 15.50
N HIS A 141 18.27 -10.11 15.89
CA HIS A 141 17.68 -11.14 15.02
C HIS A 141 16.80 -10.56 13.90
N ALA A 142 16.31 -9.33 14.04
CA ALA A 142 15.55 -8.61 13.01
C ALA A 142 16.46 -7.81 12.05
N LEU A 143 17.79 -7.86 12.25
CA LEU A 143 18.80 -7.21 11.40
C LEU A 143 19.51 -8.20 10.46
N VAL A 144 19.25 -9.50 10.60
CA VAL A 144 19.96 -10.53 9.84
C VAL A 144 19.34 -10.67 8.46
N VAL A 145 20.19 -10.52 7.45
CA VAL A 145 19.92 -10.69 6.00
C VAL A 145 19.83 -12.16 5.64
#